data_AF-A0A8X6QHT1-F1
#
_entry.id   AF-A0A8X6QHT1-F1
#
_cell.length_a   1.000
_cell.length_b   1.000
_cell.length_c   1.000
_cell.angle_alpha   90.00
_cell.angle_beta   90.00
_cell.angle_gamma   90.00
#
_symmetry.space_group_name_H-M   'P 1'
#
loop_
_entity.id
_entity.type
_entity.pdbx_description
1 polymer ?
#
loop_
_entity_poly.entity_id
_entity_poly.type
_entity_poly.pdbx_seq_one_letter_code
_entity_poly.pdbx_strand_id
1 'polypeptide(L)'
;MPTKRKGTNLSRDTNKFRSIRNRRAQRTEEQVQEENTGARVRMAQLRQEQLDDTRAERNEVIRLEQRQSHSFTVNRRRVNDQQRQQAHRAFVATSFLRLAFQYEPDIEYYAHSKVVIGVMDKECPYCHALKCNSKH
;
A
#
# COMPACT_ATOMS: atom_id res chain seq x y z
N MET A 1 -30.13 -43.81 -8.96
CA MET A 1 -29.67 -42.73 -8.04
C MET A 1 -28.18 -42.51 -8.25
N PRO A 2 -27.67 -41.27 -8.37
CA PRO A 2 -26.24 -41.05 -8.52
C PRO A 2 -25.54 -41.21 -7.18
N THR A 3 -24.54 -42.09 -7.12
CA THR A 3 -23.67 -42.34 -5.97
C THR A 3 -22.88 -41.06 -5.64
N LYS A 4 -23.01 -40.56 -4.41
CA LYS A 4 -22.23 -39.41 -3.93
C LYS A 4 -20.74 -39.73 -4.02
N ARG A 5 -20.00 -38.98 -4.84
CA ARG A 5 -18.53 -39.03 -4.87
C ARG A 5 -18.01 -38.59 -3.50
N LYS A 6 -17.08 -39.36 -2.93
CA LYS A 6 -16.40 -39.08 -1.66
C LYS A 6 -15.70 -37.72 -1.79
N GLY A 7 -16.31 -36.66 -1.26
CA GLY A 7 -15.78 -35.31 -1.33
C GLY A 7 -14.44 -35.20 -0.60
N THR A 8 -13.49 -34.49 -1.19
CA THR A 8 -12.20 -34.15 -0.57
C THR A 8 -12.46 -33.51 0.80
N ASN A 9 -11.84 -34.03 1.86
CA ASN A 9 -12.05 -33.62 3.25
C ASN A 9 -11.43 -32.23 3.56
N LEU A 10 -11.82 -31.20 2.83
CA LEU A 10 -11.36 -29.81 3.00
C LEU A 10 -11.68 -29.26 4.42
N SER A 11 -12.72 -29.79 5.07
CA SER A 11 -13.11 -29.44 6.44
C SER A 11 -12.11 -29.89 7.52
N ARG A 12 -11.33 -30.95 7.25
CA ARG A 12 -10.34 -31.45 8.23
C ARG A 12 -9.10 -30.55 8.29
N ASP A 13 -8.67 -30.05 7.14
CA ASP A 13 -7.49 -29.19 7.06
C ASP A 13 -7.77 -27.81 7.67
N THR A 14 -8.96 -27.24 7.45
CA THR A 14 -9.36 -25.96 8.05
C THR A 14 -9.38 -26.00 9.58
N ASN A 15 -9.86 -27.09 10.18
CA ASN A 15 -9.85 -27.28 11.64
C ASN A 15 -8.42 -27.38 12.21
N LYS A 16 -7.51 -28.07 11.51
CA LYS A 16 -6.09 -28.14 11.90
C LYS A 16 -5.40 -26.77 11.81
N PHE A 17 -5.67 -26.00 10.76
CA PHE A 17 -5.14 -24.64 10.66
C PHE A 17 -5.69 -23.72 11.76
N ARG A 18 -6.96 -23.87 12.11
CA ARG A 18 -7.60 -23.09 13.19
C ARG A 18 -7.01 -23.45 14.56
N SER A 19 -6.79 -24.74 14.85
CA SER A 19 -6.16 -25.17 16.10
C SER A 19 -4.71 -24.71 16.22
N ILE A 20 -3.93 -24.77 15.13
CA ILE A 20 -2.55 -24.24 15.09
C ILE A 20 -2.55 -22.72 15.34
N ARG A 21 -3.48 -21.97 14.73
CA ARG A 21 -3.59 -20.52 14.95
C ARG A 21 -3.91 -20.21 16.41
N ASN A 22 -4.90 -20.88 16.99
CA ASN A 22 -5.28 -20.67 18.39
C ASN A 22 -4.13 -21.01 19.34
N ARG A 23 -3.43 -22.14 19.09
CA ARG A 23 -2.25 -22.52 19.86
C ARG A 23 -1.15 -21.48 19.75
N ARG A 24 -0.90 -20.91 18.57
CA ARG A 24 0.11 -19.83 18.38
C ARG A 24 -0.25 -18.56 19.14
N ALA A 25 -1.54 -18.20 19.18
CA ALA A 25 -2.02 -17.00 19.86
C ALA A 25 -1.90 -17.08 21.40
N GLN A 26 -1.85 -18.29 21.97
CA GLN A 26 -1.76 -18.52 23.42
C GLN A 26 -0.32 -18.72 23.93
N ARG A 27 0.70 -18.58 23.06
CA ARG A 27 2.09 -18.80 23.46
C ARG A 27 2.62 -17.61 24.24
N THR A 28 3.43 -17.91 25.25
CA THR A 28 4.26 -16.90 25.91
C THR A 28 5.47 -16.55 25.05
N GLU A 29 6.05 -15.38 25.28
CA GLU A 29 7.24 -14.92 24.54
C GLU A 29 8.43 -15.88 24.70
N GLU A 30 8.61 -16.45 25.88
CA GLU A 30 9.64 -17.45 26.18
C GLU A 30 9.47 -18.72 25.35
N GLN A 31 8.23 -19.24 25.27
CA GLN A 31 7.92 -20.40 24.42
C GLN A 31 8.15 -20.10 22.94
N VAL A 32 7.82 -18.89 22.49
CA VAL A 32 8.10 -18.45 21.11
C VAL A 32 9.60 -18.43 20.86
N GLN A 33 10.38 -17.90 21.80
CA GLN A 33 11.82 -17.79 21.66
C GLN A 33 12.50 -19.15 21.63
N GLU A 34 12.12 -20.07 22.51
CA GLU A 34 12.63 -21.46 22.53
C GLU A 34 12.27 -22.23 21.25
N GLU A 35 11.03 -22.12 20.78
CA GLU A 35 10.63 -22.76 19.52
C GLU A 35 11.41 -22.19 18.32
N ASN A 36 11.65 -20.87 18.30
CA ASN A 36 12.41 -20.20 17.26
C ASN A 36 13.89 -20.61 17.27
N THR A 37 14.52 -20.69 18.44
CA THR A 37 15.92 -21.14 18.55
C THR A 37 16.04 -22.61 18.11
N GLY A 38 15.13 -23.48 18.56
CA GLY A 38 15.07 -24.86 18.12
C GLY A 38 14.86 -25.00 16.60
N ALA A 39 13.98 -24.17 16.02
CA ALA A 39 13.78 -24.15 14.57
C ALA A 39 15.03 -23.69 13.81
N ARG A 40 15.74 -22.68 14.32
CA ARG A 40 17.01 -22.21 13.71
C ARG A 40 18.07 -23.31 13.70
N VAL A 41 18.23 -24.04 14.81
CA VAL A 41 19.19 -25.14 14.93
C VAL A 41 18.85 -26.27 13.95
N ARG A 42 17.59 -26.72 13.92
CA ARG A 42 17.14 -27.75 12.96
C ARG A 42 17.38 -27.34 11.51
N MET A 43 17.07 -26.09 11.17
CA MET A 43 17.31 -25.57 9.82
C MET A 43 18.79 -25.43 9.48
N ALA A 44 19.65 -25.17 10.46
CA ALA A 44 21.09 -25.13 10.26
C ALA A 44 21.66 -26.53 9.99
N GLN A 45 21.21 -27.53 10.74
CA GLN A 45 21.58 -28.94 10.52
C GLN A 45 21.15 -29.43 9.14
N LEU A 46 19.89 -29.17 8.75
CA LEU A 46 19.40 -29.51 7.40
C LEU A 46 20.21 -28.85 6.28
N ARG A 47 20.71 -27.63 6.50
CA ARG A 47 21.58 -26.95 5.52
C ARG A 47 22.99 -27.54 5.46
N GLN A 48 23.49 -28.08 6.57
CA GLN A 48 24.80 -28.71 6.63
C GLN A 48 24.80 -30.09 5.95
N GLU A 49 23.67 -30.81 6.01
CA GLU A 49 23.47 -32.14 5.41
C GLU A 49 23.11 -32.08 3.92
N GLN A 50 22.86 -30.89 3.35
CA GLN A 50 22.47 -30.72 1.95
C GLN A 50 23.65 -30.90 0.99
N LEU A 51 23.43 -31.65 -0.09
CA LEU A 51 24.35 -31.77 -1.23
C LEU A 51 24.41 -30.48 -2.04
N ASP A 52 25.56 -30.19 -2.65
CA ASP A 52 25.83 -28.93 -3.36
C ASP A 52 24.83 -28.62 -4.49
N ASP A 53 24.35 -29.63 -5.22
CA ASP A 53 23.32 -29.44 -6.26
C ASP A 53 21.99 -28.95 -5.69
N THR A 54 21.56 -29.48 -4.54
CA THR A 54 20.33 -29.03 -3.86
C THR A 54 20.46 -27.62 -3.28
N ARG A 55 21.69 -27.18 -3.01
CA ARG A 55 22.00 -25.83 -2.55
C ARG A 55 21.91 -24.82 -3.69
N ALA A 56 22.42 -25.16 -4.87
CA ALA A 56 22.33 -24.31 -6.06
C ALA A 56 20.88 -24.09 -6.50
N GLU A 57 20.08 -25.16 -6.56
CA GLU A 57 18.66 -25.07 -6.90
C GLU A 57 17.89 -24.18 -5.91
N ARG A 58 18.10 -24.38 -4.61
CA ARG A 58 17.49 -23.54 -3.56
C ARG A 58 17.85 -22.06 -3.73
N ASN A 59 19.12 -21.75 -4.02
CA ASN A 59 19.55 -20.37 -4.21
C ASN A 59 18.89 -19.74 -5.45
N GLU A 60 18.69 -20.51 -6.52
CA GLU A 60 18.01 -20.03 -7.72
C GLU A 60 16.53 -19.76 -7.45
N VAL A 61 15.84 -20.62 -6.70
CA VAL A 61 14.46 -20.39 -6.25
C VAL A 61 14.36 -19.09 -5.44
N ILE A 62 15.25 -18.90 -4.45
CA ILE A 62 15.28 -17.66 -3.66
C ILE A 62 15.50 -16.43 -4.55
N ARG A 63 16.41 -16.52 -5.53
CA ARG A 63 16.69 -15.43 -6.46
C ARG A 63 15.46 -15.07 -7.28
N LEU A 64 14.72 -16.06 -7.78
CA LEU A 64 13.50 -15.85 -8.56
C LEU A 64 12.37 -15.26 -7.70
N GLU A 65 12.15 -15.77 -6.49
CA GLU A 65 11.17 -15.24 -5.55
C GLU A 65 11.45 -13.78 -5.18
N GLN A 66 12.71 -13.43 -4.94
CA GLN A 66 13.14 -12.06 -4.67
C GLN A 66 12.89 -11.16 -5.88
N ARG A 67 13.23 -11.61 -7.09
CA ARG A 67 12.98 -10.86 -8.33
C ARG A 67 11.49 -10.60 -8.55
N GLN A 68 10.65 -11.60 -8.30
CA GLN A 68 9.20 -11.47 -8.44
C GLN A 68 8.60 -10.53 -7.38
N SER A 69 9.07 -10.65 -6.13
CA SER A 69 8.65 -9.76 -5.04
C SER A 69 9.05 -8.31 -5.32
N HIS A 70 10.28 -8.11 -5.80
CA HIS A 70 10.77 -6.78 -6.16
C HIS A 70 9.96 -6.19 -7.31
N SER A 71 9.73 -6.93 -8.40
CA SER A 71 8.94 -6.45 -9.54
C SER A 71 7.50 -6.10 -9.13
N PHE A 72 6.87 -6.88 -8.26
CA PHE A 72 5.55 -6.58 -7.72
C PHE A 72 5.52 -5.25 -6.97
N THR A 73 6.48 -5.02 -6.07
CA THR A 73 6.55 -3.77 -5.30
C THR A 73 6.81 -2.55 -6.18
N VAL A 74 7.70 -2.67 -7.18
CA VAL A 74 8.04 -1.61 -8.13
C VAL A 74 6.84 -1.29 -9.01
N ASN A 75 6.18 -2.31 -9.57
CA ASN A 75 4.98 -2.11 -10.39
C ASN A 75 3.87 -1.43 -9.59
N ARG A 76 3.66 -1.82 -8.33
CA ARG A 76 2.67 -1.17 -7.45
C ARG A 76 3.00 0.30 -7.22
N ARG A 77 4.27 0.63 -6.96
CA ARG A 77 4.71 2.03 -6.80
C ARG A 77 4.46 2.83 -8.08
N ARG A 78 4.86 2.29 -9.23
CA ARG A 78 4.68 2.93 -10.53
C ARG A 78 3.21 3.24 -10.84
N VAL A 79 2.30 2.31 -10.55
CA VAL A 79 0.85 2.52 -10.74
C VAL A 79 0.34 3.63 -9.81
N ASN A 80 0.74 3.63 -8.54
CA ASN A 80 0.36 4.68 -7.59
C ASN A 80 0.87 6.06 -8.04
N ASP A 81 2.12 6.15 -8.51
CA ASP A 81 2.70 7.40 -8.98
C ASP A 81 2.00 7.89 -10.24
N GLN A 82 1.65 6.99 -11.17
CA GLN A 82 0.84 7.33 -12.34
C GLN A 82 -0.54 7.87 -11.95
N GLN A 83 -1.23 7.25 -10.98
CA GLN A 83 -2.51 7.75 -10.49
C GLN A 83 -2.38 9.14 -9.86
N ARG A 84 -1.36 9.37 -9.02
CA ARG A 84 -1.09 10.69 -8.42
C ARG A 84 -0.83 11.75 -9.49
N GLN A 85 -0.03 11.41 -10.50
CA GLN A 85 0.23 12.33 -11.62
C GLN A 85 -1.02 12.61 -12.45
N GLN A 86 -1.88 11.62 -12.68
CA GLN A 86 -3.15 11.83 -13.38
C GLN A 86 -4.09 12.76 -12.59
N ALA A 87 -4.22 12.55 -11.27
CA ALA A 87 -5.03 13.43 -10.41
C ALA A 87 -4.49 14.87 -10.42
N HIS A 88 -3.17 15.04 -10.29
CA HIS A 88 -2.55 16.37 -10.38
C HIS A 88 -2.76 17.03 -11.75
N ARG A 89 -2.63 16.29 -12.85
CA ARG A 89 -2.89 16.83 -14.20
C ARG A 89 -4.35 17.22 -14.38
N ALA A 90 -5.29 16.40 -13.90
CA ALA A 90 -6.71 16.73 -13.92
C ALA A 90 -6.99 18.02 -13.15
N PHE A 91 -6.39 18.17 -11.96
CA PHE A 91 -6.48 19.37 -11.13
C PHE A 91 -5.88 20.62 -11.80
N VAL A 92 -4.72 20.52 -12.44
CA VAL A 92 -4.12 21.66 -13.16
C VAL A 92 -4.87 22.00 -14.46
N ALA A 93 -5.43 20.99 -15.12
CA ALA A 93 -6.21 21.15 -16.33
C ALA A 93 -7.62 21.72 -16.07
N THR A 94 -8.14 21.62 -14.84
CA THR A 94 -9.44 22.21 -14.51
C THR A 94 -9.46 23.71 -14.76
N SER A 95 -10.46 24.14 -15.53
CA SER A 95 -10.75 25.56 -15.74
C SER A 95 -11.55 26.09 -14.57
N PHE A 96 -11.02 27.07 -13.83
CA PHE A 96 -11.75 27.74 -12.74
C PHE A 96 -13.04 28.41 -13.20
N LEU A 97 -13.16 28.73 -14.50
CA LEU A 97 -14.40 29.26 -15.06
C LEU A 97 -15.56 28.27 -14.93
N ARG A 98 -15.28 26.96 -14.94
CA ARG A 98 -16.29 25.90 -14.79
C ARG A 98 -16.56 25.56 -13.32
N LEU A 99 -15.56 25.71 -12.45
CA LEU A 99 -15.66 25.50 -11.00
C LEU A 99 -16.24 26.70 -10.25
N ALA A 100 -16.24 27.91 -10.84
CA ALA A 100 -16.80 29.11 -10.20
C ALA A 100 -18.28 28.97 -9.80
N PHE A 101 -19.01 28.02 -10.40
CA PHE A 101 -20.42 27.74 -10.12
C PHE A 101 -20.64 26.53 -9.19
N GLN A 102 -19.59 25.80 -8.81
CA GLN A 102 -19.62 24.65 -7.90
C GLN A 102 -18.41 24.72 -6.96
N TYR A 103 -18.63 25.29 -5.78
CA TYR A 103 -17.61 25.33 -4.73
C TYR A 103 -17.51 23.97 -4.03
N GLU A 104 -16.37 23.29 -4.15
CA GLU A 104 -16.07 22.04 -3.46
C GLU A 104 -15.12 22.33 -2.28
N PRO A 105 -15.57 22.23 -1.02
CA PRO A 105 -14.77 22.62 0.14
C PRO A 105 -13.50 21.78 0.36
N ASP A 106 -13.44 20.57 -0.22
CA ASP A 106 -12.28 19.67 -0.13
C ASP A 106 -11.14 20.04 -1.10
N ILE A 107 -11.37 20.99 -2.00
CA ILE A 107 -10.37 21.47 -2.93
C ILE A 107 -9.63 22.67 -2.32
N GLU A 108 -8.32 22.55 -2.20
CA GLU A 108 -7.44 23.66 -1.79
C GLU A 108 -7.21 24.66 -2.93
N TYR A 109 -8.22 25.47 -3.24
CA TYR A 109 -8.19 26.45 -4.34
C TYR A 109 -6.99 27.43 -4.23
N TYR A 110 -6.60 27.79 -3.01
CA TYR A 110 -5.47 28.70 -2.75
C TYR A 110 -4.11 28.13 -3.18
N ALA A 111 -3.97 26.80 -3.26
CA ALA A 111 -2.73 26.13 -3.66
C ALA A 111 -2.59 26.00 -5.19
N HIS A 112 -3.62 26.37 -5.96
CA HIS A 112 -3.61 26.21 -7.41
C HIS A 112 -2.83 27.34 -8.11
N SER A 113 -1.95 26.98 -9.05
CA SER A 113 -1.04 27.91 -9.77
C SER A 113 -1.72 29.08 -10.50
N LYS A 114 -2.96 28.91 -10.94
CA LYS A 114 -3.80 29.94 -11.60
C LYS A 114 -4.60 30.83 -10.62
N VAL A 115 -4.64 30.51 -9.34
CA VAL A 115 -5.34 31.31 -8.33
C VAL A 115 -4.34 32.27 -7.71
N VAL A 116 -4.51 33.56 -7.99
CA VAL A 116 -3.71 34.63 -7.38
C VAL A 116 -4.61 35.35 -6.39
N ILE A 117 -4.31 35.20 -5.10
CA ILE A 117 -4.98 35.97 -4.05
C ILE A 117 -4.32 37.34 -4.01
N GLY A 118 -4.98 38.34 -4.59
CA GLY A 118 -4.51 39.72 -4.55
C GLY A 118 -4.54 40.27 -3.12
N VAL A 119 -3.55 41.10 -2.78
CA VAL A 119 -3.53 41.84 -1.51
C VAL A 119 -4.68 42.84 -1.48
N MET A 120 -5.36 42.95 -0.34
CA MET A 120 -6.45 43.90 -0.10
C MET A 120 -5.92 45.17 0.57
N ASP A 121 -5.13 45.93 -0.17
CA ASP A 121 -4.36 47.08 0.30
C ASP A 121 -5.02 48.44 0.01
N LYS A 122 -6.10 48.46 -0.78
CA LYS A 122 -6.83 49.70 -1.10
C LYS A 122 -8.06 49.88 -0.24
N GLU A 123 -8.06 50.91 0.60
CA GLU A 123 -9.24 51.30 1.36
C GLU A 123 -10.20 52.13 0.50
N CYS A 124 -11.49 51.79 0.53
CA CYS A 124 -12.52 52.56 -0.14
C CYS A 124 -12.80 53.86 0.63
N PRO A 125 -12.68 55.05 0.01
CA PRO A 125 -12.85 56.32 0.73
C PRO A 125 -14.29 56.59 1.19
N TYR A 126 -15.28 55.87 0.65
CA TYR A 126 -16.70 56.09 0.97
C TYR A 126 -17.23 55.15 2.05
N CYS A 127 -16.65 53.97 2.20
CA CYS A 127 -17.15 52.95 3.12
C CYS A 127 -16.06 52.26 3.95
N HIS A 128 -14.80 52.69 3.82
CA HIS A 128 -13.63 52.16 4.53
C HIS A 128 -13.36 50.66 4.32
N ALA A 129 -14.04 50.03 3.37
CA ALA A 129 -13.80 48.62 3.05
C ALA A 129 -12.50 48.45 2.27
N LEU A 130 -11.69 47.45 2.65
CA LEU A 130 -10.51 47.04 1.92
C LEU A 130 -10.92 46.36 0.59
N LYS A 131 -10.22 46.70 -0.49
CA LYS A 131 -10.44 46.20 -1.85
C LYS A 131 -9.16 45.63 -2.40
N CYS A 132 -9.28 44.57 -3.20
CA CYS A 132 -8.15 44.00 -3.91
C CYS A 132 -7.69 44.93 -5.05
N ASN A 133 -6.38 44.98 -5.24
CA ASN A 133 -5.78 45.68 -6.36
C ASN A 133 -5.96 44.87 -7.65
N SER A 134 -6.95 45.24 -8.48
CA SER A 134 -7.13 44.69 -9.82
C SER A 134 -6.09 45.29 -10.78
N LYS A 135 -4.84 44.84 -10.69
CA LYS A 135 -3.88 44.96 -11.80
C LYS A 135 -3.67 43.56 -12.36
N HIS A 136 -4.33 43.29 -13.49
CA HIS A 136 -4.01 42.15 -14.36
C HIS A 136 -2.84 42.52 -15.26
#